data_AF-G8T8R5-F1
#
_entry.id   AF-G8T8R5-F1
#
_cell.length_a   1.000
_cell.length_b   1.000
_cell.length_c   1.000
_cell.angle_alpha   90.00
_cell.angle_beta   90.00
_cell.angle_gamma   90.00
#
_symmetry.space_group_name_H-M   'P 1'
#
loop_
_entity.id
_entity.type
_entity.pdbx_description
1 polymer ?
#
loop_
_entity_poly.entity_id
_entity_poly.type
_entity_poly.pdbx_seq_one_letter_code
_entity_poly.pdbx_strand_id
1 'polypeptide(L)'
;MDHHQAFKPNLRLLTGSLAATIGTYVLTALHHAYGALVYKTPWRMHIVYHGLIILLITGAFLLLYEWRKKKLFFVLYLAIAGLFFGALIGLYEGLYNHLIKNILFFAGLSPASMRWFYPASMYELPDNWLFEITGCLQAFTGAVQLYYTLKLFREINPPSLPASSFPTADRCLK
;
A
#
# COMPACT_ATOMS: atom_id res chain seq x y z
N MET A 1 19.70 -22.33 22.91
CA MET A 1 18.82 -21.84 21.83
C MET A 1 19.40 -20.54 21.34
N ASP A 2 19.93 -20.54 20.13
CA ASP A 2 20.71 -19.44 19.56
C ASP A 2 19.76 -18.33 19.06
N HIS A 3 19.56 -17.30 19.88
CA HIS A 3 18.41 -16.37 19.74
C HIS A 3 18.62 -15.17 18.81
N HIS A 4 19.76 -14.99 18.13
CA HIS A 4 20.07 -13.69 17.51
C HIS A 4 20.69 -13.70 16.11
N GLN A 5 20.30 -14.61 15.22
CA GLN A 5 20.37 -14.26 13.81
C GLN A 5 19.21 -13.33 13.48
N ALA A 6 19.51 -12.02 13.48
CA ALA A 6 18.60 -11.02 12.96
C ALA A 6 18.15 -11.43 11.56
N PHE A 7 16.83 -11.40 11.32
CA PHE A 7 16.27 -11.59 9.99
C PHE A 7 16.98 -10.65 9.00
N LYS A 8 17.26 -11.13 7.79
CA LYS A 8 17.87 -10.33 6.73
C LYS A 8 16.90 -10.31 5.55
N PRO A 9 16.14 -9.21 5.34
CA PRO A 9 15.22 -9.14 4.21
C PRO A 9 15.97 -9.21 2.89
N ASN A 10 15.31 -9.70 1.86
CA ASN A 10 15.80 -9.55 0.51
C ASN A 10 15.87 -8.06 0.15
N LEU A 11 17.09 -7.55 -0.07
CA LEU A 11 17.34 -6.12 -0.31
C LEU A 11 16.56 -5.59 -1.53
N ARG A 12 16.42 -6.40 -2.59
CA ARG A 12 15.66 -5.98 -3.78
C ARG A 12 14.18 -5.77 -3.47
N LEU A 13 13.59 -6.65 -2.67
CA LEU A 13 12.19 -6.51 -2.25
C LEU A 13 12.00 -5.34 -1.29
N LEU A 14 12.95 -5.14 -0.37
CA LEU A 14 12.92 -4.02 0.57
C LEU A 14 13.03 -2.67 -0.16
N THR A 15 13.99 -2.52 -1.07
CA THR A 15 14.13 -1.31 -1.90
C THR A 15 12.90 -1.10 -2.77
N GLY A 16 12.33 -2.17 -3.36
CA GLY A 16 11.08 -2.10 -4.11
C GLY A 16 9.91 -1.60 -3.26
N SER A 17 9.74 -2.11 -2.05
CA SER A 17 8.73 -1.66 -1.10
C SER A 17 8.95 -0.20 -0.68
N LEU A 18 10.18 0.22 -0.40
CA LEU A 18 10.46 1.60 -0.02
C LEU A 18 10.17 2.57 -1.18
N ALA A 19 10.64 2.22 -2.39
CA ALA A 19 10.40 3.03 -3.58
C ALA A 19 8.91 3.14 -3.92
N ALA A 20 8.16 2.03 -3.83
CA ALA A 20 6.72 2.04 -4.08
C ALA A 20 5.95 2.82 -2.98
N THR A 21 6.39 2.75 -1.72
CA THR A 21 5.83 3.56 -0.62
C THR A 21 6.02 5.06 -0.89
N ILE A 22 7.25 5.48 -1.21
CA ILE A 22 7.58 6.87 -1.53
C ILE A 22 6.83 7.33 -2.78
N GLY A 23 6.81 6.52 -3.84
CA GLY A 23 6.11 6.83 -5.09
C GLY A 23 4.60 6.99 -4.87
N THR A 24 3.99 6.12 -4.07
CA THR A 24 2.58 6.22 -3.68
C THR A 24 2.30 7.51 -2.94
N TYR A 25 3.14 7.88 -1.95
CA TYR A 25 3.01 9.16 -1.25
C TYR A 25 3.14 10.36 -2.20
N VAL A 26 4.19 10.41 -3.02
CA VAL A 26 4.44 11.55 -3.92
C VAL A 26 3.28 11.74 -4.89
N LEU A 27 2.80 10.66 -5.49
CA LEU A 27 1.64 10.73 -6.39
C LEU A 27 0.39 11.22 -5.64
N THR A 28 0.14 10.72 -4.43
CA THR A 28 -0.98 11.14 -3.58
C THR A 28 -0.88 12.62 -3.23
N ALA A 29 0.29 13.09 -2.81
CA ALA A 29 0.53 14.48 -2.46
C ALA A 29 0.23 15.41 -3.65
N LEU A 30 0.75 15.08 -4.83
CA LEU A 30 0.49 15.83 -6.06
C LEU A 30 -0.99 15.81 -6.44
N HIS A 31 -1.63 14.64 -6.37
CA HIS A 31 -3.05 14.47 -6.68
C HIS A 31 -3.95 15.32 -5.77
N HIS A 32 -3.75 15.25 -4.45
CA HIS A 32 -4.55 16.03 -3.50
C HIS A 32 -4.25 17.53 -3.55
N ALA A 33 -2.99 17.91 -3.78
CA ALA A 33 -2.63 19.33 -3.95
C ALA A 33 -3.25 19.92 -5.23
N TYR A 34 -3.19 19.18 -6.34
CA TYR A 34 -3.85 19.55 -7.59
C TYR A 34 -5.37 19.64 -7.41
N GLY A 35 -5.99 18.63 -6.78
CA GLY A 35 -7.42 18.62 -6.48
C GLY A 35 -7.85 19.80 -5.60
N ALA A 36 -7.06 20.14 -4.57
CA ALA A 36 -7.34 21.30 -3.72
C ALA A 36 -7.40 22.60 -4.52
N LEU A 37 -6.49 22.77 -5.48
CA LEU A 37 -6.39 23.96 -6.34
C LEU A 37 -7.54 24.06 -7.34
N VAL A 38 -7.85 22.95 -8.03
CA VAL A 38 -8.85 22.89 -9.11
C VAL A 38 -10.26 23.01 -8.54
N TYR A 39 -10.59 22.22 -7.52
CA TYR A 39 -11.94 22.17 -6.96
C TYR A 39 -12.17 23.17 -5.83
N LYS A 40 -11.20 24.05 -5.55
CA LYS A 40 -11.27 25.03 -4.44
C LYS A 40 -11.60 24.38 -3.09
N THR A 41 -11.00 23.22 -2.85
CA THR A 41 -11.18 22.42 -1.63
C THR A 41 -9.88 22.38 -0.82
N PRO A 42 -9.49 23.50 -0.17
CA PRO A 42 -8.19 23.61 0.52
C PRO A 42 -8.03 22.56 1.61
N TRP A 43 -9.15 22.07 2.17
CA TRP A 43 -9.13 20.98 3.14
C TRP A 43 -8.38 19.77 2.60
N ARG A 44 -8.42 19.41 1.31
CA ARG A 44 -7.70 18.23 0.75
C ARG A 44 -6.19 18.25 1.00
N MET A 45 -5.60 19.43 1.24
CA MET A 45 -4.19 19.56 1.62
C MET A 45 -3.84 18.82 2.92
N HIS A 46 -4.82 18.53 3.79
CA HIS A 46 -4.55 17.71 4.99
C HIS A 46 -3.96 16.35 4.62
N ILE A 47 -4.37 15.72 3.52
CA ILE A 47 -3.84 14.43 3.08
C ILE A 47 -2.34 14.52 2.76
N VAL A 48 -1.89 15.64 2.19
CA VAL A 48 -0.48 15.87 1.87
C VAL A 48 0.35 15.86 3.16
N TYR A 49 -0.05 16.64 4.16
CA TYR A 49 0.71 16.78 5.41
C TYR A 49 0.67 15.50 6.26
N HIS A 50 -0.52 14.89 6.42
CA HIS A 50 -0.65 13.64 7.18
C HIS A 50 0.08 12.50 6.48
N GLY A 51 0.00 12.41 5.15
CA GLY A 51 0.74 11.44 4.36
C GLY A 51 2.26 11.57 4.55
N LEU A 52 2.78 12.81 4.62
CA LEU A 52 4.20 13.05 4.86
C LEU A 52 4.63 12.54 6.24
N ILE A 53 3.86 12.87 7.28
CA ILE A 53 4.14 12.44 8.65
C ILE A 53 4.15 10.91 8.70
N ILE A 54 3.16 10.25 8.09
CA ILE A 54 3.07 8.78 8.07
C ILE A 54 4.23 8.17 7.27
N LEU A 55 4.66 8.79 6.17
CA LEU A 55 5.83 8.36 5.41
C LEU A 55 7.10 8.43 6.28
N LEU A 56 7.30 9.54 7.00
CA LEU A 56 8.45 9.71 7.90
C LEU A 56 8.44 8.69 9.04
N ILE A 57 7.27 8.42 9.64
CA ILE A 57 7.12 7.36 10.65
C ILE A 57 7.47 5.98 10.08
N THR A 58 6.99 5.69 8.86
CA THR A 58 7.28 4.42 8.16
C THR A 58 8.78 4.27 7.92
N GLY A 59 9.45 5.33 7.45
CA GLY A 59 10.90 5.36 7.27
C GLY A 59 11.66 5.23 8.60
N ALA A 60 11.18 5.87 9.67
CA ALA A 60 11.77 5.76 11.00
C ALA A 60 11.72 4.32 11.53
N PHE A 61 10.64 3.57 11.30
CA PHE A 61 10.61 2.15 11.66
C PHE A 61 11.62 1.31 10.89
N LEU A 62 11.84 1.62 9.60
CA LEU A 62 12.88 0.95 8.83
C LEU A 62 14.29 1.27 9.36
N LEU A 63 14.56 2.53 9.72
CA LEU A 63 15.83 2.93 10.33
C LEU A 63 16.05 2.29 11.71
N LEU A 64 14.99 2.26 12.54
CA LEU A 64 15.01 1.58 13.85
C LEU A 64 15.23 0.09 13.70
N TYR A 65 14.65 -0.53 12.68
CA TYR A 65 14.94 -1.92 12.33
C TYR A 65 16.42 -2.09 11.98
N GLU A 66 16.98 -1.24 11.13
CA GLU A 66 18.40 -1.32 10.77
C GLU A 66 19.34 -1.12 11.96
N TRP A 67 18.99 -0.23 12.89
CA TRP A 67 19.80 0.03 14.08
C TRP A 67 19.67 -1.06 15.17
N ARG A 68 18.45 -1.50 15.46
CA ARG A 68 18.15 -2.40 16.60
C ARG A 68 18.05 -3.87 16.21
N LYS A 69 17.88 -4.15 14.92
CA LYS A 69 17.69 -5.49 14.35
C LYS A 69 16.54 -6.29 14.99
N LYS A 70 15.49 -5.60 15.46
CA LYS A 70 14.31 -6.22 16.08
C LYS A 70 13.19 -6.40 15.05
N LYS A 71 12.68 -7.64 14.90
CA LYS A 71 11.58 -8.00 13.97
C LYS A 71 10.35 -7.10 14.13
N LEU A 72 10.05 -6.62 15.34
CA LEU A 72 8.93 -5.71 15.61
C LEU A 72 8.96 -4.46 14.70
N PHE A 73 10.09 -3.77 14.60
CA PHE A 73 10.20 -2.56 13.79
C PHE A 73 9.99 -2.83 12.29
N PHE A 74 10.47 -3.99 11.82
CA PHE A 74 10.23 -4.42 10.44
C PHE A 74 8.75 -4.72 10.19
N VAL A 75 8.07 -5.40 11.13
CA VAL A 75 6.63 -5.66 11.04
C VAL A 75 5.83 -4.35 11.07
N LEU A 76 6.21 -3.38 11.90
CA LEU A 76 5.56 -2.06 11.92
C LEU A 76 5.76 -1.30 10.61
N TYR A 77 6.97 -1.34 10.03
CA TYR A 77 7.21 -0.84 8.67
C TYR A 77 6.28 -1.50 7.66
N LEU A 78 6.22 -2.84 7.60
CA LEU A 78 5.36 -3.57 6.66
C LEU A 78 3.87 -3.28 6.90
N ALA A 79 3.44 -3.15 8.16
CA ALA A 79 2.06 -2.86 8.50
C ALA A 79 1.64 -1.49 7.95
N ILE A 80 2.42 -0.44 8.17
CA ILE A 80 2.06 0.90 7.65
C ILE A 80 2.22 0.94 6.13
N ALA A 81 3.32 0.41 5.59
CA ALA A 81 3.56 0.37 4.15
C ALA A 81 2.45 -0.39 3.39
N GLY A 82 1.98 -1.52 3.94
CA GLY A 82 0.90 -2.31 3.36
C GLY A 82 -0.49 -1.74 3.61
N LEU A 83 -0.84 -1.45 4.86
CA LEU A 83 -2.19 -1.01 5.23
C LEU A 83 -2.46 0.44 4.79
N PHE A 84 -1.55 1.36 5.09
CA PHE A 84 -1.78 2.76 4.77
C PHE A 84 -1.52 3.03 3.28
N PHE A 85 -0.31 2.79 2.80
CA PHE A 85 0.02 3.12 1.40
C PHE A 85 -0.56 2.12 0.41
N GLY A 86 -0.49 0.82 0.71
CA GLY A 86 -1.05 -0.22 -0.15
C GLY A 86 -2.58 -0.25 -0.17
N ALA A 87 -3.22 -0.35 0.99
CA ALA A 87 -4.66 -0.54 1.08
C ALA A 87 -5.46 0.78 1.11
N LEU A 88 -5.21 1.68 2.07
CA LEU A 88 -6.00 2.91 2.18
C LEU A 88 -5.76 3.84 0.98
N ILE A 89 -4.51 4.13 0.63
CA ILE A 89 -4.22 4.98 -0.52
C ILE A 89 -4.41 4.21 -1.83
N GLY A 90 -3.84 3.02 -1.96
CA GLY A 90 -3.94 2.25 -3.19
C GLY A 90 -5.34 1.76 -3.52
N LEU A 91 -5.92 0.95 -2.64
CA LEU A 91 -7.20 0.29 -2.91
C LEU A 91 -8.39 1.21 -2.67
N TYR A 92 -8.38 2.01 -1.60
CA TYR A 92 -9.54 2.86 -1.30
C TYR A 92 -9.52 4.16 -2.11
N GLU A 93 -8.47 4.98 -2.01
CA GLU A 93 -8.40 6.22 -2.80
C GLU A 93 -8.24 5.89 -4.30
N GLY A 94 -7.21 5.16 -4.69
CA GLY A 94 -6.95 4.92 -6.12
C GLY A 94 -7.97 4.01 -6.80
N LEU A 95 -8.19 2.81 -6.26
CA LEU A 95 -9.06 1.83 -6.94
C LEU A 95 -10.54 2.15 -6.75
N TYR A 96 -11.02 2.37 -5.52
CA TYR A 96 -12.45 2.60 -5.27
C TYR A 96 -12.90 4.02 -5.65
N ASN A 97 -12.19 5.07 -5.19
CA ASN A 97 -12.62 6.47 -5.43
C ASN A 97 -12.32 6.99 -6.83
N HIS A 98 -11.42 6.36 -7.58
CA HIS A 98 -11.10 6.76 -8.96
C HIS A 98 -11.40 5.68 -9.99
N LEU A 99 -10.72 4.54 -9.95
CA LEU A 99 -10.85 3.57 -11.04
C LEU A 99 -12.27 2.97 -11.16
N ILE A 100 -12.81 2.45 -10.07
CA ILE A 100 -14.18 1.90 -10.03
C ILE A 100 -15.20 3.01 -10.28
N LYS A 101 -15.03 4.18 -9.64
CA LYS A 101 -15.89 5.35 -9.87
C LYS A 101 -15.99 5.71 -11.35
N ASN A 102 -14.85 5.78 -12.04
CA ASN A 102 -14.78 6.10 -13.46
C ASN A 102 -15.46 5.02 -14.30
N ILE A 103 -15.22 3.74 -14.01
CA ILE A 103 -15.89 2.63 -14.70
C ILE A 103 -17.41 2.76 -14.57
N LEU A 104 -17.93 2.98 -13.36
CA LEU A 104 -19.36 3.10 -13.12
C LEU A 104 -19.97 4.33 -13.82
N PHE A 105 -19.28 5.48 -13.76
CA PHE A 105 -19.72 6.70 -14.41
C PHE A 105 -19.81 6.52 -15.93
N PHE A 106 -18.73 6.03 -16.57
CA PHE A 106 -18.69 5.83 -18.02
C PHE A 106 -19.51 4.64 -18.51
N ALA A 107 -19.86 3.69 -17.64
CA ALA A 107 -20.85 2.65 -17.92
C ALA A 107 -22.30 3.17 -17.92
N GLY A 108 -22.53 4.45 -17.62
CA GLY A 108 -23.84 5.08 -17.69
C GLY A 108 -24.68 4.92 -16.42
N LEU A 109 -24.05 4.68 -15.27
CA LEU A 109 -24.77 4.62 -14.00
C LEU A 109 -25.47 5.97 -13.71
N SER A 110 -26.73 5.93 -13.27
CA SER A 110 -27.53 7.16 -13.08
C SER A 110 -26.86 8.14 -12.09
N PRO A 111 -27.05 9.46 -12.24
CA PRO A 111 -26.49 10.44 -11.30
C PRO A 111 -26.90 10.20 -9.84
N ALA A 112 -28.14 9.76 -9.61
CA ALA A 112 -28.64 9.44 -8.27
C ALA A 112 -27.87 8.24 -7.66
N SER A 113 -27.67 7.18 -8.43
CA SER A 113 -26.89 6.01 -8.01
C SER A 113 -25.42 6.37 -7.79
N MET A 114 -24.83 7.16 -8.69
CA MET A 114 -23.45 7.65 -8.53
C MET A 114 -23.29 8.43 -7.22
N ARG A 115 -24.23 9.31 -6.87
CA ARG A 115 -24.19 10.09 -5.63
C ARG A 115 -24.47 9.26 -4.37
N TRP A 116 -25.11 8.11 -4.50
CA TRP A 116 -25.26 7.17 -3.37
C TRP A 116 -23.91 6.53 -3.00
N PHE A 117 -23.12 6.09 -3.99
CA PHE A 117 -21.79 5.54 -3.76
C PHE A 117 -20.73 6.62 -3.46
N TYR A 118 -20.86 7.79 -4.10
CA TYR A 118 -19.88 8.89 -4.08
C TYR A 118 -20.55 10.21 -3.69
N PRO A 119 -20.94 10.37 -2.41
CA PRO A 119 -21.66 11.56 -1.93
C PRO A 119 -20.82 12.85 -1.99
N ALA A 120 -21.45 13.93 -2.45
CA ALA A 120 -20.87 15.27 -2.33
C ALA A 120 -20.79 15.72 -0.86
N SER A 121 -19.89 16.62 -0.47
CA SER A 121 -18.83 17.28 -1.24
C SER A 121 -17.48 16.54 -1.16
N MET A 122 -17.46 15.36 -0.55
CA MET A 122 -16.23 14.58 -0.39
C MET A 122 -15.73 14.09 -1.75
N TYR A 123 -16.64 13.61 -2.58
CA TYR A 123 -16.34 13.07 -3.91
C TYR A 123 -16.81 13.99 -5.04
N GLU A 124 -15.92 14.19 -6.00
CA GLU A 124 -16.27 14.75 -7.30
C GLU A 124 -16.58 13.62 -8.28
N LEU A 125 -17.61 13.84 -9.09
CA LEU A 125 -17.86 12.99 -10.25
C LEU A 125 -16.81 13.32 -11.33
N PRO A 126 -16.52 12.38 -12.24
CA PRO A 126 -15.47 12.58 -13.24
C PRO A 126 -15.74 13.79 -14.13
N ASP A 127 -14.96 14.86 -13.98
CA ASP A 127 -15.04 16.08 -14.79
C ASP A 127 -13.66 16.62 -15.22
N ASN A 128 -12.58 16.17 -14.58
CA ASN A 128 -11.20 16.55 -14.87
C ASN A 128 -10.33 15.32 -15.11
N TRP A 129 -9.84 15.16 -16.35
CA TRP A 129 -9.07 13.99 -16.76
C TRP A 129 -7.75 13.83 -15.99
N LEU A 130 -7.05 14.92 -15.65
CA LEU A 130 -5.76 14.83 -14.96
C LEU A 130 -5.95 14.38 -13.50
N PHE A 131 -6.97 14.91 -12.83
CA PHE A 131 -7.35 14.48 -11.49
C PHE A 131 -7.71 12.99 -11.48
N GLU A 132 -8.52 12.55 -12.43
CA GLU A 132 -8.95 11.16 -12.51
C GLU A 132 -7.81 10.20 -12.90
N ILE A 133 -6.94 10.56 -13.85
CA ILE A 133 -5.79 9.72 -14.22
C ILE A 133 -4.82 9.58 -13.05
N THR A 134 -4.46 10.69 -12.40
CA THR A 134 -3.54 10.64 -11.24
C THR A 134 -4.14 9.86 -10.08
N GLY A 135 -5.45 9.97 -9.86
CA GLY A 135 -6.18 9.16 -8.90
C GLY A 135 -6.13 7.66 -9.23
N CYS A 136 -6.46 7.29 -10.47
CA CYS A 136 -6.33 5.90 -10.94
C CYS A 136 -4.91 5.36 -10.80
N LEU A 137 -3.87 6.18 -11.07
CA LEU A 137 -2.47 5.79 -10.91
C LEU A 137 -2.11 5.40 -9.47
N GLN A 138 -2.80 5.93 -8.45
CA GLN A 138 -2.62 5.49 -7.06
C GLN A 138 -3.00 4.02 -6.86
N ALA A 139 -3.98 3.50 -7.62
CA ALA A 139 -4.34 2.08 -7.57
C ALA A 139 -3.17 1.19 -8.00
N PHE A 140 -2.46 1.59 -9.06
CA PHE A 140 -1.35 0.83 -9.60
C PHE A 140 -0.13 0.89 -8.68
N THR A 141 0.24 2.07 -8.18
CA THR A 141 1.37 2.21 -7.24
C THR A 141 1.07 1.50 -5.92
N GLY A 142 -0.16 1.58 -5.42
CA GLY A 142 -0.62 0.83 -4.26
C GLY A 142 -0.63 -0.68 -4.44
N ALA A 143 -1.01 -1.18 -5.62
CA ALA A 143 -0.93 -2.61 -5.94
C ALA A 143 0.53 -3.12 -5.96
N VAL A 144 1.45 -2.34 -6.55
CA VAL A 144 2.89 -2.63 -6.51
C VAL A 144 3.40 -2.62 -5.07
N GLN A 145 2.95 -1.66 -4.25
CA GLN A 145 3.31 -1.59 -2.84
C GLN A 145 2.82 -2.82 -2.04
N LEU A 146 1.58 -3.24 -2.25
CA LEU A 146 1.01 -4.46 -1.66
C LEU A 146 1.79 -5.70 -2.11
N TYR A 147 2.14 -5.79 -3.38
CA TYR A 147 2.93 -6.90 -3.91
C TYR A 147 4.26 -7.06 -3.15
N TYR A 148 5.05 -5.99 -3.02
CA TYR A 148 6.32 -6.04 -2.30
C TYR A 148 6.12 -6.33 -0.80
N THR A 149 5.14 -5.68 -0.17
CA THR A 149 4.84 -5.89 1.25
C THR A 149 4.46 -7.33 1.53
N LEU A 150 3.60 -7.94 0.70
CA LEU A 150 3.18 -9.33 0.85
C LEU A 150 4.34 -10.32 0.63
N LYS A 151 5.23 -10.04 -0.32
CA LYS A 151 6.44 -10.86 -0.53
C LYS A 151 7.36 -10.80 0.68
N LEU A 152 7.66 -9.60 1.20
CA LEU A 152 8.46 -9.42 2.42
C LEU A 152 7.80 -10.07 3.65
N PHE A 153 6.48 -9.95 3.79
CA PHE A 153 5.73 -10.57 4.87
C PHE A 153 5.81 -12.11 4.84
N ARG A 154 5.83 -12.71 3.64
CA ARG A 154 6.04 -14.15 3.47
C ARG A 154 7.47 -14.58 3.79
N GLU A 155 8.47 -13.74 3.51
CA GLU A 155 9.88 -14.05 3.87
C GLU A 155 10.07 -14.15 5.38
N ILE A 156 9.39 -13.31 6.19
CA ILE A 156 9.51 -13.35 7.65
C ILE A 156 8.64 -14.43 8.32
N ASN A 157 7.71 -15.02 7.57
CA ASN A 157 6.76 -16.05 8.01
C ASN A 157 6.67 -17.15 6.94
N PRO A 158 7.76 -17.92 6.72
CA PRO A 158 7.75 -18.99 5.73
C PRO A 158 6.64 -20.00 6.06
N PRO A 159 5.94 -20.54 5.05
CA PRO A 159 4.94 -21.58 5.29
C PRO A 159 5.62 -22.76 5.98
N SER A 160 4.97 -23.30 7.02
CA SER A 160 5.42 -24.53 7.68
C SER A 160 5.44 -25.66 6.65
N LEU A 161 6.57 -26.35 6.50
CA LEU A 161 6.63 -27.55 5.67
C LEU A 161 5.60 -28.58 6.20
N PRO A 162 4.86 -29.27 5.34
CA PRO A 162 3.99 -30.36 5.77
C PRO A 162 4.82 -31.44 6.48
N ALA A 163 4.35 -31.90 7.63
CA ALA A 163 5.07 -32.82 8.51
C ALA A 163 5.40 -34.21 7.89
N SER A 164 4.95 -34.48 6.67
CA SER A 164 5.01 -35.80 6.01
C SER A 164 6.21 -36.02 5.08
N SER A 165 7.24 -35.15 5.09
CA SER A 165 8.42 -35.31 4.22
C SER A 165 9.62 -35.99 4.89
N PHE A 166 9.44 -36.64 6.04
CA PHE A 166 10.48 -37.54 6.56
C PHE A 166 10.34 -38.90 5.86
N PRO A 167 11.37 -39.37 5.13
CA PRO A 167 11.35 -40.73 4.62
C PRO A 167 11.30 -41.68 5.83
N THR A 168 10.23 -42.45 5.94
CA THR A 168 10.13 -43.57 6.87
C THR A 168 11.33 -44.48 6.62
N ALA A 169 12.14 -44.68 7.65
CA ALA A 169 13.39 -45.44 7.63
C ALA A 169 13.18 -46.97 7.50
N ASP A 170 12.25 -47.40 6.64
CA ASP A 170 11.86 -48.81 6.46
C ASP A 170 12.51 -49.48 5.23
N ARG A 171 13.55 -48.89 4.63
CA ARG A 171 14.29 -49.49 3.50
C ARG A 171 15.74 -49.88 3.82
N CYS A 172 15.97 -50.42 5.02
CA CYS A 172 17.26 -51.03 5.38
C CYS A 172 17.10 -52.46 5.90
N LEU A 173 16.21 -53.26 5.32
CA LEU A 173 16.20 -54.71 5.45
C LEU A 173 15.62 -55.33 4.18
N LYS A 174 16.47 -55.63 3.19
CA LYS A 174 16.31 -56.73 2.21
C LYS A 174 17.58 -56.87 1.38
#